data_AF-A0A387B7L9-F1
#
_entry.id   AF-A0A387B7L9-F1
#
_cell.length_a   1.000
_cell.length_b   1.000
_cell.length_c   1.000
_cell.angle_alpha   90.00
_cell.angle_beta   90.00
_cell.angle_gamma   90.00
#
_symmetry.space_group_name_H-M   'P 1'
#
loop_
_entity.id
_entity.type
_entity.pdbx_description
1 polymer ?
#
loop_
_entity_poly.entity_id
_entity_poly.type
_entity_poly.pdbx_seq_one_letter_code
_entity_poly.pdbx_strand_id
1 'polypeptide(L)'
;MDEDEFDLEATLAEMNAAMAEIDAWTKEGEAAFAAERAGLDKALAEVEEARRSGSEGRDWQVLQQRIDMRETTLDDIVGGIDQSDEAVAVRAKMSAAIPELRQNYADVLDDPEQSPERAEAEAARAELQKSLEEFDELLRDL
;
A
#
# COMPACT_ATOMS: atom_id res chain seq x y z
N MET A 1 23.97 25.49 49.96
CA MET A 1 23.06 24.38 49.65
C MET A 1 21.83 25.06 49.15
N ASP A 2 21.76 25.25 47.84
CA ASP A 2 20.57 25.81 47.22
C ASP A 2 19.53 24.69 47.24
N GLU A 3 18.41 24.97 47.86
CA GLU A 3 17.25 24.09 47.89
C GLU A 3 16.72 24.04 46.46
N ASP A 4 17.06 22.99 45.72
CA ASP A 4 16.24 22.52 44.60
C ASP A 4 14.88 22.12 45.22
N GLU A 5 14.03 23.12 45.46
CA GLU A 5 12.67 22.95 45.96
C GLU A 5 11.90 22.24 44.86
N PHE A 6 11.67 20.94 45.08
CA PHE A 6 10.81 20.12 44.24
C PHE A 6 9.41 20.73 44.23
N ASP A 7 9.12 21.52 43.19
CA ASP A 7 7.80 22.15 43.00
C ASP A 7 6.80 21.07 42.56
N LEU A 8 6.21 20.45 43.58
CA LEU A 8 5.23 19.39 43.43
C LEU A 8 3.96 19.88 42.71
N GLU A 9 3.66 21.18 42.77
CA GLU A 9 2.51 21.77 42.09
C GLU A 9 2.77 21.96 40.60
N ALA A 10 3.94 22.47 40.24
CA ALA A 10 4.35 22.57 38.83
C ALA A 10 4.47 21.19 38.17
N THR A 11 5.05 20.20 38.86
CA THR A 11 5.15 18.83 38.34
C THR A 11 3.79 18.15 38.17
N LEU A 12 2.85 18.35 39.10
CA LEU A 12 1.47 17.85 38.95
C LEU A 12 0.72 18.54 37.79
N ALA A 13 0.94 19.83 37.57
CA ALA A 13 0.35 20.55 36.44
C ALA A 13 0.89 20.02 35.10
N GLU A 14 2.20 19.77 35.01
CA GLU A 14 2.84 19.18 33.84
C GLU A 14 2.33 17.74 33.56
N MET A 15 2.22 16.92 34.60
CA MET A 15 1.64 15.57 34.47
C MET A 15 0.18 15.61 34.00
N ASN A 16 -0.62 16.55 34.51
CA ASN A 16 -2.01 16.71 34.08
C ASN A 16 -2.12 17.15 32.62
N ALA A 17 -1.24 18.05 32.17
CA ALA A 17 -1.17 18.48 30.77
C ALA A 17 -0.78 17.30 29.86
N ALA A 18 0.24 16.53 30.24
CA ALA A 18 0.67 15.35 29.50
C ALA A 18 -0.44 14.28 29.44
N MET A 19 -1.19 14.05 30.53
CA MET A 19 -2.33 13.14 30.53
C MET A 19 -3.46 13.61 29.61
N ALA A 20 -3.73 14.92 29.55
CA ALA A 20 -4.72 15.47 28.64
C ALA A 20 -4.30 15.34 27.16
N GLU A 21 -3.02 15.48 26.86
CA GLU A 21 -2.47 15.28 25.52
C GLU A 21 -2.56 13.81 25.09
N ILE A 22 -2.22 12.87 25.98
CA ILE A 22 -2.37 11.42 25.73
C ILE A 22 -3.84 11.06 25.47
N ASP A 23 -4.78 11.60 26.25
CA ASP A 23 -6.22 11.37 26.06
C ASP A 23 -6.71 11.93 24.72
N ALA A 24 -6.22 13.11 24.32
CA ALA A 24 -6.51 13.70 23.02
C ALA A 24 -5.98 12.84 21.86
N TRP A 25 -4.72 12.39 21.92
CA TRP A 25 -4.15 11.49 20.92
C TRP A 25 -4.86 10.14 20.86
N THR A 26 -5.28 9.61 22.00
CA THR A 26 -6.04 8.35 22.05
C THR A 26 -7.37 8.50 21.34
N LYS A 27 -8.12 9.57 21.62
CA LYS A 27 -9.40 9.87 20.97
C LYS A 27 -9.26 10.14 19.47
N GLU A 28 -8.22 10.86 19.07
CA GLU A 28 -7.93 11.10 17.66
C GLU A 28 -7.60 9.80 16.94
N GLY A 29 -6.77 8.94 17.55
CA GLY A 29 -6.45 7.62 17.02
C GLY A 29 -7.71 6.74 16.88
N GLU A 30 -8.54 6.67 17.91
CA GLU A 30 -9.81 5.92 17.86
C GLU A 30 -10.74 6.43 16.76
N ALA A 31 -10.86 7.75 16.60
CA ALA A 31 -11.67 8.36 15.55
C ALA A 31 -11.11 8.05 14.15
N ALA A 32 -9.78 8.11 13.98
CA ALA A 32 -9.12 7.78 12.72
C ALA A 32 -9.34 6.32 12.33
N PHE A 33 -9.14 5.37 13.27
CA PHE A 33 -9.41 3.96 13.02
C PHE A 33 -10.88 3.67 12.73
N ALA A 34 -11.81 4.34 13.42
CA ALA A 34 -13.23 4.20 13.16
C ALA A 34 -13.59 4.71 11.76
N ALA A 35 -13.02 5.85 11.34
CA ALA A 35 -13.23 6.40 10.01
C ALA A 35 -12.65 5.50 8.91
N GLU A 36 -11.43 4.97 9.11
CA GLU A 36 -10.80 4.03 8.17
C GLU A 36 -11.64 2.77 8.01
N ARG A 37 -12.08 2.18 9.12
CA ARG A 37 -12.95 1.00 9.11
C ARG A 37 -14.26 1.26 8.40
N ALA A 38 -14.91 2.39 8.66
CA ALA A 38 -16.14 2.77 7.97
C ALA A 38 -15.92 2.97 6.46
N GLY A 39 -14.76 3.48 6.07
CA GLY A 39 -14.35 3.59 4.67
C GLY A 39 -14.19 2.23 3.99
N LEU A 40 -13.54 1.27 4.66
CA LEU A 40 -13.37 -0.09 4.17
C LEU A 40 -14.71 -0.83 4.05
N ASP A 41 -15.58 -0.73 5.07
CA ASP A 41 -16.90 -1.35 5.05
C ASP A 41 -17.75 -0.80 3.90
N LYS A 42 -17.67 0.52 3.65
CA LYS A 42 -18.35 1.15 2.51
C LYS A 42 -17.83 0.65 1.17
N ALA A 43 -16.51 0.61 0.99
CA ALA A 43 -15.89 0.13 -0.24
C ALA A 43 -16.24 -1.34 -0.52
N LEU A 44 -16.28 -2.18 0.52
CA LEU A 44 -16.69 -3.57 0.40
C LEU A 44 -18.15 -3.68 -0.06
N ALA A 45 -19.06 -2.89 0.54
CA ALA A 45 -20.46 -2.88 0.15
C ALA A 45 -20.67 -2.47 -1.32
N GLU A 46 -19.90 -1.49 -1.81
CA GLU A 46 -19.93 -1.06 -3.21
C GLU A 46 -19.48 -2.18 -4.16
N VAL A 47 -18.41 -2.90 -3.82
CA VAL A 47 -17.93 -4.06 -4.59
C VAL A 47 -18.95 -5.19 -4.59
N GLU A 48 -19.55 -5.50 -3.44
CA GLU A 48 -20.59 -6.53 -3.36
C GLU A 48 -21.79 -6.18 -4.25
N GLU A 49 -22.24 -4.93 -4.24
CA GLU A 49 -23.36 -4.48 -5.08
C GLU A 49 -23.01 -4.53 -6.58
N ALA A 50 -21.79 -4.14 -6.94
CA ALA A 50 -21.27 -4.28 -8.30
C ALA A 50 -21.30 -5.76 -8.76
N ARG A 51 -20.92 -6.69 -7.88
CA ARG A 51 -21.02 -8.12 -8.17
C ARG A 51 -22.46 -8.62 -8.26
N ARG A 52 -23.35 -8.22 -7.34
CA ARG A 52 -24.78 -8.61 -7.35
C ARG A 52 -25.49 -8.12 -8.62
N SER A 53 -25.24 -6.88 -9.02
CA SER A 53 -25.77 -6.30 -10.26
C SER A 53 -25.16 -6.91 -11.54
N GLY A 54 -24.00 -7.55 -11.41
CA GLY A 54 -23.28 -8.20 -12.50
C GLY A 54 -22.36 -7.26 -13.28
N SER A 55 -22.09 -6.05 -12.79
CA SER A 55 -21.15 -5.12 -13.43
C SER A 55 -19.70 -5.65 -13.42
N GLU A 56 -19.37 -6.49 -12.45
CA GLU A 56 -18.09 -7.23 -12.36
C GLU A 56 -18.05 -8.50 -13.23
N GLY A 57 -19.12 -8.76 -14.00
CA GLY A 57 -19.26 -9.92 -14.86
C GLY A 57 -19.97 -11.11 -14.20
N ARG A 58 -20.32 -12.09 -15.03
CA ARG A 58 -21.19 -13.21 -14.64
C ARG A 58 -20.58 -14.12 -13.59
N ASP A 59 -19.29 -14.44 -13.70
CA ASP A 59 -18.60 -15.33 -12.75
C ASP A 59 -18.64 -14.73 -11.33
N TRP A 60 -18.33 -13.44 -11.21
CA TRP A 60 -18.40 -12.72 -9.94
C TRP A 60 -19.82 -12.60 -9.39
N GLN A 61 -20.83 -12.43 -10.25
CA GLN A 61 -22.23 -12.42 -9.82
C GLN A 61 -22.65 -13.76 -9.19
N VAL A 62 -22.26 -14.87 -9.81
CA VAL A 62 -22.55 -16.21 -9.26
C VAL A 62 -21.79 -16.43 -7.95
N LEU A 63 -20.50 -16.08 -7.90
CA LEU A 63 -19.71 -16.19 -6.68
C LEU A 63 -20.27 -15.33 -5.54
N GLN A 64 -20.74 -14.11 -5.84
CA GLN A 64 -21.36 -13.25 -4.82
C GLN A 64 -22.65 -13.87 -4.27
N GLN A 65 -23.47 -14.51 -5.10
CA GLN A 65 -24.65 -15.25 -4.62
C GLN A 65 -24.24 -16.39 -3.68
N ARG A 66 -23.17 -17.13 -4.02
CA ARG A 66 -22.64 -18.21 -3.17
C ARG A 66 -22.06 -17.69 -1.86
N ILE A 67 -21.40 -16.54 -1.87
CA ILE A 67 -20.92 -15.83 -0.67
C ILE A 67 -22.10 -15.39 0.20
N ASP A 68 -23.13 -14.78 -0.39
CA ASP A 68 -24.34 -14.34 0.32
C ASP A 68 -25.06 -15.54 0.98
N MET A 69 -25.03 -16.72 0.35
CA MET A 69 -25.55 -17.99 0.88
C MET A 69 -24.58 -18.72 1.82
N ARG A 70 -23.37 -18.17 2.06
CA ARG A 70 -22.29 -18.77 2.86
C ARG A 70 -21.82 -20.15 2.40
N GLU A 71 -21.92 -20.41 1.11
CA GLU A 71 -21.44 -21.64 0.47
C GLU A 71 -19.95 -21.59 0.14
N THR A 72 -19.38 -20.38 0.11
CA THR A 72 -17.96 -20.10 -0.13
C THR A 72 -17.60 -18.75 0.50
N THR A 73 -16.33 -18.39 0.49
CA THR A 73 -15.83 -17.08 0.94
C THR A 73 -14.88 -16.48 -0.09
N LEU A 74 -14.62 -15.18 0.01
CA LEU A 74 -13.61 -14.53 -0.82
C LEU A 74 -12.22 -15.17 -0.62
N ASP A 75 -11.89 -15.56 0.61
CA ASP A 75 -10.63 -16.23 0.93
C ASP A 75 -10.57 -17.62 0.30
N ASP A 76 -11.65 -18.40 0.35
CA ASP A 76 -11.72 -19.70 -0.32
C ASP A 76 -11.56 -19.57 -1.84
N ILE A 77 -12.14 -18.53 -2.45
CA ILE A 77 -12.01 -18.23 -3.87
C ILE A 77 -10.58 -17.86 -4.22
N VAL A 78 -9.96 -16.91 -3.51
CA VAL A 78 -8.61 -16.44 -3.85
C VAL A 78 -7.55 -17.49 -3.49
N GLY A 79 -7.70 -18.13 -2.33
CA GLY A 79 -6.83 -19.19 -1.81
C GLY A 79 -6.94 -20.52 -2.56
N GLY A 80 -7.92 -20.65 -3.47
CA GLY A 80 -8.07 -21.85 -4.29
C GLY A 80 -8.70 -23.04 -3.57
N ILE A 81 -9.42 -22.81 -2.47
CA ILE A 81 -10.23 -23.84 -1.82
C ILE A 81 -11.52 -24.05 -2.63
N ASP A 82 -12.11 -22.96 -3.14
CA ASP A 82 -13.25 -23.03 -4.05
C ASP A 82 -12.80 -23.45 -5.46
N GLN A 83 -13.23 -24.65 -5.87
CA GLN A 83 -12.89 -25.27 -7.14
C GLN A 83 -14.01 -25.15 -8.19
N SER A 84 -15.02 -24.31 -7.96
CA SER A 84 -16.06 -24.08 -8.98
C SER A 84 -15.47 -23.44 -10.24
N ASP A 85 -16.13 -23.65 -11.37
CA ASP A 85 -15.71 -23.12 -12.67
C ASP A 85 -15.58 -21.58 -12.61
N GLU A 86 -16.49 -20.91 -11.90
CA GLU A 86 -16.46 -19.45 -11.72
C GLU A 86 -15.25 -19.01 -10.89
N ALA A 87 -14.94 -19.72 -9.80
CA ALA A 87 -13.80 -19.40 -8.94
C ALA A 87 -12.48 -19.59 -9.70
N VAL A 88 -12.36 -20.66 -10.49
CA VAL A 88 -11.21 -20.91 -11.36
C VAL A 88 -11.08 -19.81 -12.42
N ALA A 89 -12.18 -19.44 -13.08
CA ALA A 89 -12.19 -18.41 -14.12
C ALA A 89 -11.80 -17.03 -13.56
N VAL A 90 -12.33 -16.66 -12.39
CA VAL A 90 -11.97 -15.42 -11.70
C VAL A 90 -10.49 -15.40 -11.33
N ARG A 91 -9.96 -16.47 -10.72
CA ARG A 91 -8.51 -16.54 -10.40
C ARG A 91 -7.64 -16.44 -11.65
N ALA A 92 -8.05 -17.07 -12.76
CA ALA A 92 -7.32 -17.00 -14.02
C ALA A 92 -7.28 -15.55 -14.56
N LYS A 93 -8.41 -14.83 -14.53
CA LYS A 93 -8.47 -13.41 -14.91
C LYS A 93 -7.62 -12.53 -14.00
N MET A 94 -7.68 -12.75 -12.68
CA MET A 94 -6.84 -12.03 -11.72
C MET A 94 -5.36 -12.25 -12.00
N SER A 95 -4.96 -13.50 -12.27
CA SER A 95 -3.56 -13.85 -12.56
C SER A 95 -3.09 -13.25 -13.90
N ALA A 96 -3.98 -13.17 -14.89
CA ALA A 96 -3.68 -12.58 -16.19
C ALA A 96 -3.49 -11.05 -16.13
N ALA A 97 -4.11 -10.37 -15.17
CA ALA A 97 -3.94 -8.93 -14.98
C ALA A 97 -2.63 -8.54 -14.27
N ILE A 98 -1.97 -9.49 -13.58
CA ILE A 98 -0.73 -9.21 -12.82
C ILE A 98 0.44 -8.78 -13.72
N PRO A 99 0.72 -9.43 -14.87
CA PRO A 99 1.77 -8.99 -15.78
C PRO A 99 1.55 -7.56 -16.30
N GLU A 100 0.32 -7.19 -16.68
CA GLU A 100 -0.01 -5.83 -17.14
C GLU A 100 0.19 -4.80 -16.04
N LEU A 101 -0.26 -5.10 -14.81
CA LEU A 101 0.00 -4.23 -13.66
C LEU A 101 1.51 -4.06 -13.40
N ARG A 102 2.29 -5.15 -13.45
CA ARG A 102 3.75 -5.07 -13.28
C ARG A 102 4.41 -4.23 -14.38
N GLN A 103 3.96 -4.36 -15.61
CA GLN A 103 4.50 -3.61 -16.74
C GLN A 103 4.16 -2.13 -16.64
N ASN A 104 2.91 -1.79 -16.34
CA ASN A 104 2.51 -0.40 -16.11
C ASN A 104 3.30 0.26 -14.96
N TYR A 105 3.58 -0.48 -13.89
CA TYR A 105 4.42 0.02 -12.79
C TYR A 105 5.89 0.17 -13.21
N ALA A 106 6.43 -0.73 -14.03
CA ALA A 106 7.78 -0.62 -14.55
C ALA A 106 7.90 0.61 -15.47
N ASP A 107 6.94 0.82 -16.36
CA ASP A 107 6.91 1.95 -17.29
C ASP A 107 6.82 3.29 -16.55
N VAL A 108 6.07 3.37 -15.45
CA VAL A 108 6.00 4.57 -14.59
C VAL A 108 7.32 4.81 -13.83
N LEU A 109 8.01 3.74 -13.42
CA LEU A 109 9.28 3.84 -12.68
C LEU A 109 10.50 4.12 -13.57
N ASP A 110 10.42 3.72 -14.84
CA ASP A 110 11.45 3.93 -15.86
C ASP A 110 11.16 5.18 -16.73
N ASP A 111 10.06 5.88 -16.48
CA ASP A 111 9.77 7.18 -17.09
C ASP A 111 10.70 8.27 -16.49
N PRO A 112 11.61 8.85 -17.29
CA PRO A 112 12.54 9.88 -16.82
C PRO A 112 11.83 11.18 -16.39
N GLU A 113 10.59 11.43 -16.83
CA GLU A 113 9.79 12.57 -16.34
C GLU A 113 9.25 12.33 -14.92
N GLN A 114 9.01 11.07 -14.55
CA GLN A 114 8.48 10.69 -13.24
C GLN A 114 9.56 10.23 -12.25
N SER A 115 10.77 9.95 -12.74
CA SER A 115 11.91 9.51 -11.92
C SER A 115 13.21 10.26 -12.28
N PRO A 116 13.25 11.59 -12.12
CA PRO A 116 14.41 12.42 -12.49
C PRO A 116 15.69 12.01 -11.75
N GLU A 117 15.58 11.55 -10.49
CA GLU A 117 16.71 11.06 -9.71
C GLU A 117 17.37 9.81 -10.33
N ARG A 118 16.59 8.94 -10.98
CA ARG A 118 17.14 7.76 -11.70
C ARG A 118 17.81 8.17 -12.99
N ALA A 119 17.20 9.08 -13.76
CA ALA A 119 17.78 9.60 -14.99
C ALA A 119 19.11 10.32 -14.74
N GLU A 120 19.20 11.12 -13.68
CA GLU A 120 20.44 11.76 -13.24
C GLU A 120 21.49 10.75 -12.78
N ALA A 121 21.09 9.71 -12.02
CA ALA A 121 22.00 8.66 -11.58
C ALA A 121 22.56 7.83 -12.74
N GLU A 122 21.77 7.56 -13.78
CA GLU A 122 22.23 6.89 -15.00
C GLU A 122 23.18 7.77 -15.83
N ALA A 123 22.86 9.05 -15.99
CA ALA A 123 23.73 10.00 -16.68
C ALA A 123 25.09 10.13 -15.96
N ALA A 124 25.08 10.27 -14.62
CA ALA A 124 26.29 10.34 -13.82
C ALA A 124 27.13 9.05 -13.90
N ARG A 125 26.48 7.87 -13.97
CA ARG A 125 27.17 6.59 -14.17
C ARG A 125 27.80 6.48 -15.55
N ALA A 126 27.09 6.91 -16.59
CA ALA A 126 27.61 6.89 -17.96
C ALA A 126 28.82 7.84 -18.10
N GLU A 127 28.77 9.01 -17.46
CA GLU A 127 29.88 9.96 -17.46
C GLU A 127 31.09 9.44 -16.66
N LEU A 128 30.84 8.83 -15.49
CA LEU A 128 31.89 8.17 -14.72
C LEU A 128 32.54 7.03 -15.51
N GLN A 129 31.74 6.21 -16.18
CA GLN A 129 32.25 5.12 -17.02
C GLN A 129 33.13 5.66 -18.14
N LYS A 130 32.68 6.70 -18.83
CA LYS A 130 33.47 7.34 -19.89
C LYS A 130 34.79 7.90 -19.36
N SER A 131 34.76 8.56 -18.19
CA SER A 131 35.98 9.07 -17.55
C SER A 131 36.95 7.96 -17.16
N LEU A 132 36.45 6.79 -16.74
CA LEU A 132 37.28 5.62 -16.45
C LEU A 132 37.89 5.00 -17.72
N GLU A 133 37.16 4.96 -18.82
CA GLU A 133 37.65 4.50 -20.12
C GLU A 133 38.74 5.43 -20.67
N GLU A 134 38.53 6.75 -20.60
CA GLU A 134 39.53 7.76 -20.99
C GLU A 134 40.79 7.69 -20.11
N PHE A 135 40.64 7.38 -18.82
CA PHE A 135 41.77 7.19 -17.91
C PHE A 135 42.54 5.89 -18.20
N ASP A 136 41.86 4.79 -18.53
CA ASP A 136 42.52 3.53 -18.95
C ASP A 136 43.31 3.71 -20.25
N GLU A 137 42.78 4.49 -21.20
CA GLU A 137 43.45 4.81 -22.46
C GLU A 137 44.71 5.67 -22.23
N LEU A 138 44.63 6.69 -21.37
CA LEU A 138 45.78 7.49 -20.96
C LEU A 138 46.88 6.67 -20.25
N LEU A 139 46.51 5.66 -19.47
CA LEU A 139 47.46 4.77 -18.80
C LEU A 139 48.12 3.77 -19.76
N ARG A 140 47.51 3.46 -20.92
CA ARG A 140 48.12 2.61 -21.96
C ARG A 140 49.18 3.32 -22.80
N ASP A 141 49.08 4.64 -22.92
CA ASP A 141 49.98 5.47 -23.74
C ASP A 141 51.23 5.99 -22.99
N LEU A 142 51.43 5.56 -21.75
CA LEU A 142 52.59 5.83 -20.87
C LEU A 142 53.62 4.69 -20.88
#